data_AF-A0A1S2GXI1-F1
#
_entry.id   AF-A0A1S2GXI1-F1
#
_cell.length_a   1.000
_cell.length_b   1.000
_cell.length_c   1.000
_cell.angle_alpha   90.00
_cell.angle_beta   90.00
_cell.angle_gamma   90.00
#
_symmetry.space_group_name_H-M   'P 1'
#
loop_
_entity.id
_entity.type
_entity.pdbx_description
1 polymer ?
#
loop_
_entity_poly.entity_id
_entity_poly.type
_entity_poly.pdbx_seq_one_letter_code
_entity_poly.pdbx_strand_id
1 'polypeptide(L)'
;MGTLPVMRAARLRALGHEAVGTLVALALAVIALRHVIATARVSLLWYDGDSVLLPLVMRSMQAGEPFEWAMSPALFFFPELPVYLVCSLVTATPQQALALNGVLVLLGVYALLRAVANELMPSAARPARIAVSAIALAFLTLLVLTESSASATSLELASLLLTTTYYYGVVLALLATAVLVLRAVRTGHPSVPVLVVLGLVATCTTASNPLYVPWSGAPVVVTLVLLALARRVPWRPALFLSGTVVVGAVVGYLVRIPLRPFVSLDPSTYVHPELALSTLGFFASLTDVRSGTVAGDAGLVLMLVGVLLSVGGTVWAWRAGASRTVLVASALPVVTIVAVSLGVVVAGSDTPRYLEPIVVAPLLALIAVCELVRVAVRQTRVYRPARGIRVGLALGAAAVLAAGVAVTPSTIQTVQTASYAPAACLDRWAEGRDVVGVGQFWTVRPLATYASTNVRMLQVRDSFQVYPWLVDLGSYRRADPSFVVVGSGDVWPTSVEDQLGAPTSVTHCTGFDIWDYAGTAGATTLRKQVVDSAAEVRRERGF
;
A
#
# COMPACT_ATOMS: atom_id res chain seq x y z
N MET A 1 35.74 15.58 37.58
CA MET A 1 35.22 16.55 36.58
C MET A 1 35.43 16.12 35.10
N GLY A 2 35.51 14.83 34.76
CA GLY A 2 35.82 14.37 33.38
C GLY A 2 34.69 13.67 32.59
N THR A 3 33.46 13.59 33.10
CA THR A 3 32.40 12.70 32.56
C THR A 3 31.45 13.38 31.56
N LEU A 4 31.27 14.70 31.65
CA LEU A 4 30.37 15.47 30.78
C LEU A 4 30.81 15.55 29.29
N PRO A 5 32.09 15.79 28.93
CA PRO A 5 32.49 15.90 27.53
C PRO A 5 32.44 14.55 26.78
N VAL A 6 32.72 13.43 27.47
CA VAL A 6 32.68 12.09 26.88
C VAL A 6 31.24 11.66 26.55
N MET A 7 30.27 12.00 27.42
CA MET A 7 28.85 11.73 27.18
C MET A 7 28.29 12.55 25.99
N ARG A 8 28.75 13.79 25.80
CA ARG A 8 28.38 14.61 24.64
C ARG A 8 28.92 14.01 23.33
N ALA A 9 30.19 13.62 23.29
CA ALA A 9 30.80 13.02 22.09
C ALA A 9 30.12 11.70 21.69
N ALA A 10 29.77 10.84 22.65
CA ALA A 10 29.07 9.58 22.39
C ALA A 10 27.65 9.80 21.84
N ARG A 11 26.91 10.79 22.36
CA ARG A 11 25.60 11.19 21.86
C ARG A 11 25.68 11.76 20.44
N LEU A 12 26.65 12.64 20.17
CA LEU A 12 26.87 13.20 18.83
C LEU A 12 27.19 12.11 17.80
N ARG A 13 28.04 11.13 18.15
CA ARG A 13 28.30 9.96 17.29
C ARG A 13 27.06 9.11 17.04
N ALA A 14 26.21 8.93 18.06
CA ALA A 14 24.97 8.18 17.90
C ALA A 14 24.01 8.90 16.95
N LEU A 15 23.85 10.22 17.12
CA LEU A 15 23.03 11.06 16.24
C LEU A 15 23.56 11.03 14.81
N GLY A 16 24.89 11.14 14.61
CA GLY A 16 25.51 11.06 13.28
C GLY A 16 25.21 9.74 12.56
N HIS A 17 25.28 8.60 13.25
CA HIS A 17 24.95 7.32 12.61
C HIS A 17 23.46 7.20 12.24
N GLU A 18 22.55 7.61 13.13
CA GLU A 18 21.11 7.56 12.82
C GLU A 18 20.76 8.55 11.70
N ALA A 19 21.42 9.72 11.64
CA ALA A 19 21.26 10.68 10.55
C ALA A 19 21.71 10.08 9.22
N VAL A 20 22.89 9.45 9.15
CA VAL A 20 23.36 8.78 7.93
C VAL A 20 22.40 7.65 7.52
N GLY A 21 21.94 6.83 8.46
CA GLY A 21 20.95 5.78 8.18
C GLY A 21 19.65 6.33 7.59
N THR A 22 19.15 7.43 8.16
CA THR A 22 17.94 8.12 7.70
C THR A 22 18.13 8.74 6.31
N LEU A 23 19.30 9.35 6.05
CA LEU A 23 19.63 9.90 4.73
C LEU A 23 19.73 8.81 3.66
N VAL A 24 20.31 7.65 3.99
CA VAL A 24 20.34 6.49 3.08
C VAL A 24 18.93 6.00 2.80
N ALA A 25 18.07 5.91 3.82
CA ALA A 25 16.68 5.51 3.64
C ALA A 25 15.90 6.51 2.77
N LEU A 26 16.10 7.81 2.98
CA LEU A 26 15.52 8.87 2.15
C LEU A 26 16.01 8.77 0.70
N ALA A 27 17.31 8.57 0.48
CA ALA A 27 17.86 8.38 -0.86
C ALA A 27 17.23 7.17 -1.57
N LEU A 28 17.10 6.02 -0.89
CA LEU A 28 16.43 4.83 -1.42
C LEU A 28 14.95 5.09 -1.76
N ALA A 29 14.24 5.84 -0.91
CA ALA A 29 12.84 6.21 -1.15
C ALA A 29 12.70 7.12 -2.37
N VAL A 30 13.59 8.11 -2.53
CA VAL A 30 13.62 9.00 -3.69
C VAL A 30 14.00 8.25 -4.96
N ILE A 31 14.94 7.29 -4.91
CA ILE A 31 15.30 6.42 -6.04
C ILE A 31 14.08 5.58 -6.47
N ALA A 32 13.37 4.98 -5.51
CA ALA A 32 12.16 4.20 -5.77
C ALA A 32 11.07 5.07 -6.43
N LEU A 33 10.79 6.25 -5.85
CA LEU A 33 9.84 7.20 -6.42
C LEU A 33 10.26 7.64 -7.83
N ARG A 34 11.55 7.99 -8.03
CA ARG A 34 12.07 8.40 -9.33
C ARG A 34 11.79 7.35 -10.39
N HIS A 35 11.99 6.08 -10.07
CA HIS A 35 11.75 4.95 -10.96
C HIS A 35 10.26 4.79 -11.31
N VAL A 36 9.38 4.85 -10.29
CA VAL A 36 7.93 4.80 -10.51
C VAL A 36 7.46 5.92 -11.44
N ILE A 37 7.92 7.16 -11.22
CA ILE A 37 7.53 8.30 -12.07
C ILE A 37 8.26 8.33 -13.43
N ALA A 38 9.32 7.51 -13.61
CA ALA A 38 10.03 7.38 -14.89
C ALA A 38 9.34 6.45 -15.89
N THR A 39 8.49 5.56 -15.38
CA THR A 39 7.97 4.40 -16.11
C THR A 39 6.46 4.51 -16.27
N ALA A 40 5.85 3.56 -16.99
CA ALA A 40 4.40 3.52 -17.12
C ALA A 40 3.70 3.32 -15.77
N ARG A 41 4.43 2.88 -14.73
CA ARG A 41 3.97 2.76 -13.34
C ARG A 41 3.45 4.07 -12.74
N VAL A 42 3.86 5.22 -13.28
CA VAL A 42 3.33 6.53 -12.87
C VAL A 42 1.82 6.64 -13.03
N SER A 43 1.25 5.92 -14.00
CA SER A 43 -0.21 5.85 -14.19
C SER A 43 -0.90 5.30 -12.96
N LEU A 44 -0.37 4.24 -12.34
CA LEU A 44 -0.87 3.74 -11.06
C LEU A 44 -0.69 4.75 -9.95
N LEU A 45 0.47 5.40 -9.83
CA LEU A 45 0.69 6.34 -8.73
C LEU A 45 -0.26 7.55 -8.78
N TRP A 46 -0.51 8.11 -9.97
CA TRP A 46 -1.19 9.41 -10.11
C TRP A 46 -2.55 9.35 -10.78
N TYR A 47 -2.83 8.42 -11.68
CA TYR A 47 -3.98 8.52 -12.58
C TYR A 47 -4.95 7.35 -12.50
N ASP A 48 -4.57 6.27 -11.83
CA ASP A 48 -5.45 5.12 -11.62
C ASP A 48 -6.63 5.49 -10.72
N GLY A 49 -7.79 4.95 -11.06
CA GLY A 49 -9.03 5.18 -10.34
C GLY A 49 -8.88 4.89 -8.86
N ASP A 50 -8.29 3.76 -8.47
CA ASP A 50 -8.14 3.39 -7.07
C ASP A 50 -7.24 4.40 -6.33
N SER A 51 -6.07 4.70 -6.91
CA SER A 51 -5.06 5.58 -6.31
C SER A 51 -5.56 6.99 -5.98
N VAL A 52 -6.45 7.53 -6.82
CA VAL A 52 -6.98 8.89 -6.64
C VAL A 52 -8.15 8.96 -5.66
N LEU A 53 -8.50 7.87 -4.97
CA LEU A 53 -9.54 7.86 -3.94
C LEU A 53 -9.32 8.90 -2.85
N LEU A 54 -8.14 8.93 -2.22
CA LEU A 54 -7.87 9.85 -1.11
C LEU A 54 -7.91 11.32 -1.56
N PRO A 55 -7.35 11.69 -2.75
CA PRO A 55 -7.63 12.98 -3.37
C PRO A 55 -9.12 13.31 -3.52
N LEU A 56 -9.93 12.38 -4.01
CA LEU A 56 -11.37 12.61 -4.19
C LEU A 56 -12.11 12.78 -2.86
N VAL A 57 -11.75 12.00 -1.83
CA VAL A 57 -12.28 12.16 -0.46
C VAL A 57 -11.97 13.55 0.07
N MET A 58 -10.73 14.01 -0.08
CA MET A 58 -10.35 15.37 0.31
C MET A 58 -11.13 16.43 -0.46
N ARG A 59 -11.34 16.26 -1.77
CA ARG A 59 -12.10 17.19 -2.60
C ARG A 59 -13.57 17.25 -2.17
N SER A 60 -14.21 16.11 -1.89
CA SER A 60 -15.58 16.03 -1.34
C SER A 60 -15.68 16.76 0.02
N MET A 61 -14.70 16.56 0.92
CA MET A 61 -14.63 17.28 2.19
C MET A 61 -14.48 18.80 2.00
N GLN A 62 -13.64 19.24 1.06
CA GLN A 62 -13.44 20.66 0.75
C GLN A 62 -14.68 21.30 0.10
N ALA A 63 -15.41 20.54 -0.70
CA ALA A 63 -16.66 20.97 -1.32
C ALA A 63 -17.83 21.03 -0.31
N GLY A 64 -17.65 20.52 0.92
CA GLY A 64 -18.70 20.49 1.94
C GLY A 64 -19.83 19.53 1.59
N GLU A 65 -19.54 18.49 0.79
CA GLU A 65 -20.53 17.50 0.41
C GLU A 65 -20.91 16.64 1.64
N PRO A 66 -22.17 16.18 1.74
CA PRO A 66 -22.55 15.20 2.76
C PRO A 66 -21.68 13.97 2.62
N PHE A 67 -21.06 13.53 3.72
CA PHE A 67 -20.13 12.40 3.68
C PHE A 67 -20.90 11.08 3.55
N GLU A 68 -21.24 10.69 2.33
CA GLU A 68 -22.09 9.54 1.99
C GLU A 68 -21.33 8.59 1.05
N TRP A 69 -20.07 8.34 1.41
CA TRP A 69 -19.13 7.55 0.62
C TRP A 69 -19.50 6.05 0.60
N ALA A 70 -19.64 5.49 -0.60
CA ALA A 70 -19.71 4.05 -0.82
C ALA A 70 -18.29 3.49 -1.06
N MET A 71 -17.56 3.19 0.03
CA MET A 71 -16.19 2.67 0.00
C MET A 71 -16.13 1.17 -0.32
N SER A 72 -14.94 0.68 -0.68
CA SER A 72 -14.66 -0.76 -0.73
C SER A 72 -14.76 -1.42 0.66
N PRO A 73 -14.62 -2.75 0.80
CA PRO A 73 -14.39 -3.34 2.11
C PRO A 73 -13.21 -2.72 2.86
N ALA A 74 -12.24 -2.13 2.17
CA ALA A 74 -11.28 -1.23 2.79
C ALA A 74 -11.84 0.20 2.84
N LEU A 75 -11.93 0.74 4.06
CA LEU A 75 -12.37 2.10 4.37
C LEU A 75 -11.19 3.10 4.41
N PHE A 76 -9.96 2.61 4.49
CA PHE A 76 -8.71 3.38 4.42
C PHE A 76 -8.52 4.50 5.48
N PHE A 77 -9.39 4.58 6.50
CA PHE A 77 -9.31 5.62 7.52
C PHE A 77 -8.09 5.48 8.45
N PHE A 78 -7.42 4.32 8.47
CA PHE A 78 -6.19 4.10 9.24
C PHE A 78 -5.17 3.22 8.49
N PRO A 79 -3.88 3.63 8.44
CA PRO A 79 -3.35 4.99 8.61
C PRO A 79 -3.44 5.85 7.31
N GLU A 80 -3.98 5.31 6.22
CA GLU A 80 -3.75 5.88 4.88
C GLU A 80 -4.35 7.27 4.68
N LEU A 81 -5.64 7.44 4.97
CA LEU A 81 -6.31 8.74 4.85
C LEU A 81 -5.64 9.83 5.72
N PRO A 82 -5.35 9.62 7.02
CA PRO A 82 -4.62 10.60 7.82
C PRO A 82 -3.25 10.99 7.23
N VAL A 83 -2.48 10.02 6.75
CA VAL A 83 -1.16 10.30 6.14
C VAL A 83 -1.33 11.12 4.87
N TYR A 84 -2.29 10.78 4.01
CA TYR A 84 -2.57 11.55 2.80
C TYR A 84 -3.01 12.99 3.13
N LEU A 85 -3.92 13.17 4.09
CA LEU A 85 -4.37 14.49 4.52
C LEU A 85 -3.19 15.34 5.01
N VAL A 86 -2.28 14.79 5.83
CA VAL A 86 -1.08 15.52 6.26
C VAL A 86 -0.18 15.89 5.08
N CYS A 87 0.00 15.00 4.10
CA CYS A 87 0.77 15.33 2.89
C CYS A 87 0.10 16.47 2.12
N SER A 88 -1.22 16.40 1.96
CA SER A 88 -1.99 17.39 1.23
C SER A 88 -1.92 18.81 1.83
N LEU A 89 -1.77 18.92 3.15
CA LEU A 89 -1.63 20.22 3.85
C LEU A 89 -0.34 20.96 3.51
N VAL A 90 0.70 20.25 3.04
CA VAL A 90 2.03 20.83 2.74
C VAL A 90 2.38 20.78 1.26
N THR A 91 1.41 20.46 0.41
CA THR A 91 1.58 20.35 -1.05
C THR A 91 0.49 21.12 -1.79
N ALA A 92 0.74 21.50 -3.04
CA ALA A 92 -0.19 22.29 -3.84
C ALA A 92 -1.12 21.45 -4.73
N THR A 93 -0.69 20.23 -5.12
CA THR A 93 -1.45 19.37 -6.04
C THR A 93 -1.59 17.95 -5.51
N PRO A 94 -2.61 17.18 -5.95
CA PRO A 94 -2.74 15.78 -5.54
C PRO A 94 -1.52 14.93 -5.93
N GLN A 95 -0.89 15.16 -7.08
CA GLN A 95 0.31 14.44 -7.50
C GLN A 95 1.47 14.65 -6.53
N GLN A 96 1.66 15.88 -6.04
CA GLN A 96 2.67 16.21 -5.03
C GLN A 96 2.36 15.50 -3.70
N ALA A 97 1.10 15.51 -3.25
CA ALA A 97 0.68 14.82 -2.04
C ALA A 97 0.90 13.30 -2.13
N LEU A 98 0.56 12.68 -3.26
CA LEU A 98 0.74 11.25 -3.53
C LEU A 98 2.22 10.87 -3.56
N ALA A 99 3.06 11.67 -4.21
CA ALA A 99 4.51 11.46 -4.25
C ALA A 99 5.15 11.57 -2.85
N LEU A 100 4.75 12.58 -2.05
CA LEU A 100 5.22 12.73 -0.68
C LEU A 100 4.77 11.57 0.20
N ASN A 101 3.52 11.13 0.06
CA ASN A 101 2.98 9.97 0.79
C ASN A 101 3.84 8.73 0.53
N GLY A 102 4.11 8.39 -0.74
CA GLY A 102 4.94 7.24 -1.09
C GLY A 102 6.35 7.28 -0.46
N VAL A 103 6.98 8.46 -0.40
CA VAL A 103 8.27 8.63 0.30
C VAL A 103 8.13 8.38 1.80
N LEU A 104 7.12 8.97 2.45
CA LEU A 104 6.88 8.81 3.88
C LEU A 104 6.56 7.35 4.25
N VAL A 105 5.87 6.60 3.39
CA VAL A 105 5.60 5.17 3.60
C VAL A 105 6.89 4.38 3.62
N LEU A 106 7.81 4.58 2.66
CA LEU A 106 9.10 3.89 2.63
C LEU A 106 9.99 4.25 3.84
N LEU A 107 9.93 5.51 4.30
CA LEU A 107 10.58 5.90 5.56
C LEU A 107 9.93 5.23 6.79
N GLY A 108 8.61 5.06 6.78
CA GLY A 108 7.87 4.30 7.79
C GLY A 108 8.29 2.82 7.82
N VAL A 109 8.41 2.19 6.65
CA VAL A 109 8.95 0.83 6.50
C VAL A 109 10.36 0.76 7.08
N TYR A 110 11.25 1.69 6.73
CA TYR A 110 12.59 1.75 7.30
C TYR A 110 12.58 1.87 8.83
N ALA A 111 11.75 2.74 9.40
CA ALA A 111 11.63 2.91 10.85
C ALA A 111 11.15 1.62 11.55
N LEU A 112 10.22 0.88 10.95
CA LEU A 112 9.77 -0.40 11.46
C LEU A 112 10.84 -1.49 11.32
N LEU A 113 11.56 -1.56 10.20
CA LEU A 113 12.71 -2.45 10.02
C LEU A 113 13.85 -2.12 11.00
N ARG A 114 14.04 -0.84 11.33
CA ARG A 114 14.96 -0.35 12.36
C ARG A 114 14.55 -0.83 13.76
N ALA A 115 13.24 -0.84 14.05
CA ALA A 115 12.71 -1.40 15.27
C ALA A 115 12.85 -2.93 15.31
N VAL A 116 12.59 -3.65 14.22
CA VAL A 116 12.83 -5.10 14.10
C VAL A 116 14.30 -5.43 14.39
N ALA A 117 15.24 -4.71 13.78
CA ALA A 117 16.67 -4.91 14.04
C ALA A 117 17.07 -4.62 15.49
N ASN A 118 16.37 -3.70 16.18
CA ASN A 118 16.59 -3.46 17.62
C ASN A 118 16.13 -4.63 18.50
N GLU A 119 15.02 -5.27 18.15
CA GLU A 119 14.51 -6.43 18.87
C GLU A 119 15.32 -7.70 18.55
N LEU A 120 15.79 -7.87 17.30
CA LEU A 120 16.54 -9.07 16.90
C LEU A 120 18.01 -9.05 17.28
N MET A 121 18.65 -7.88 17.28
CA MET A 121 20.10 -7.75 17.42
C MET A 121 20.52 -6.93 18.65
N PRO A 122 20.05 -7.25 19.88
CA PRO A 122 20.31 -6.42 21.06
C PRO A 122 21.81 -6.31 21.40
N SER A 123 22.58 -7.35 21.08
CA SER A 123 24.03 -7.41 21.30
C SER A 123 24.85 -6.78 20.17
N ALA A 124 24.21 -6.30 19.10
CA ALA A 124 24.88 -5.67 17.97
C ALA A 124 25.07 -4.16 18.20
N ALA A 125 26.20 -3.64 17.72
CA ALA A 125 26.44 -2.21 17.73
C ALA A 125 25.36 -1.48 16.90
N ARG A 126 25.02 -0.25 17.30
CA ARG A 126 24.01 0.59 16.61
C ARG A 126 24.26 0.70 15.09
N PRO A 127 25.49 0.92 14.58
CA PRO A 127 25.74 0.98 13.14
C PRO A 127 25.38 -0.31 12.39
N ALA A 128 25.57 -1.48 13.01
CA ALA A 128 25.22 -2.75 12.38
C ALA A 128 23.70 -2.89 12.23
N ARG A 129 22.92 -2.46 13.24
CA ARG A 129 21.46 -2.44 13.17
C ARG A 129 20.96 -1.48 12.09
N ILE A 130 21.56 -0.29 12.00
CA ILE A 130 21.25 0.69 10.96
C ILE A 130 21.54 0.13 9.56
N ALA A 131 22.72 -0.48 9.38
CA ALA A 131 23.13 -1.05 8.11
C ALA A 131 22.19 -2.18 7.66
N VAL A 132 21.83 -3.10 8.55
CA VAL A 132 20.92 -4.21 8.23
C VAL A 132 19.51 -3.69 7.88
N SER A 133 19.00 -2.68 8.58
CA SER A 133 17.72 -2.06 8.23
C SER A 133 17.77 -1.33 6.88
N ALA A 134 18.89 -0.67 6.55
CA ALA A 134 19.10 -0.04 5.25
C ALA A 134 19.25 -1.07 4.12
N ILE A 135 19.90 -2.21 4.37
CA ILE A 135 19.98 -3.33 3.42
C ILE A 135 18.59 -3.90 3.14
N ALA A 136 17.75 -4.06 4.17
CA ALA A 136 16.39 -4.53 3.98
C ALA A 136 15.54 -3.55 3.15
N LEU A 137 15.64 -2.25 3.40
CA LEU A 137 14.99 -1.26 2.53
C LEU A 137 15.57 -1.29 1.11
N ALA A 138 16.89 -1.42 0.97
CA ALA A 138 17.54 -1.49 -0.35
C ALA A 138 17.08 -2.71 -1.15
N PHE A 139 16.85 -3.85 -0.50
CA PHE A 139 16.28 -5.04 -1.14
C PHE A 139 14.86 -4.78 -1.66
N LEU A 140 14.02 -4.10 -0.88
CA LEU A 140 12.70 -3.65 -1.34
C LEU A 140 12.82 -2.66 -2.51
N THR A 141 13.74 -1.69 -2.44
CA THR A 141 14.00 -0.75 -3.53
C THR A 141 14.46 -1.47 -4.80
N LEU A 142 15.30 -2.50 -4.70
CA LEU A 142 15.69 -3.31 -5.86
C LEU A 142 14.50 -3.99 -6.51
N LEU A 143 13.54 -4.51 -5.73
CA LEU A 143 12.28 -5.02 -6.28
C LEU A 143 11.51 -3.91 -7.01
N VAL A 144 11.35 -2.73 -6.41
CA VAL A 144 10.67 -1.59 -7.08
C VAL A 144 11.34 -1.23 -8.41
N LEU A 145 12.67 -1.24 -8.47
CA LEU A 145 13.45 -0.94 -9.68
C LEU A 145 13.23 -1.95 -10.82
N THR A 146 12.63 -3.11 -10.53
CA THR A 146 12.28 -4.10 -11.55
C THR A 146 10.86 -3.92 -12.10
N GLU A 147 10.07 -3.00 -11.58
CA GLU A 147 8.62 -2.86 -11.86
C GLU A 147 8.34 -1.63 -12.72
N SER A 148 7.63 -1.77 -13.84
CA SER A 148 7.48 -0.67 -14.81
C SER A 148 6.13 -0.59 -15.50
N SER A 149 5.27 -1.60 -15.35
CA SER A 149 3.98 -1.69 -16.03
C SER A 149 2.94 -0.72 -15.45
N ALA A 150 1.99 -0.28 -16.29
CA ALA A 150 0.84 0.50 -15.85
C ALA A 150 -0.23 -0.32 -15.12
N SER A 151 -0.06 -1.65 -15.00
CA SER A 151 -1.12 -2.55 -14.55
C SER A 151 -1.04 -2.87 -13.06
N ALA A 152 -2.16 -2.63 -12.37
CA ALA A 152 -2.40 -3.12 -11.01
C ALA A 152 -2.60 -4.64 -10.94
N THR A 153 -2.89 -5.29 -12.06
CA THR A 153 -3.08 -6.75 -12.19
C THR A 153 -1.81 -7.43 -12.69
N SER A 154 -0.70 -7.21 -11.99
CA SER A 154 0.60 -7.79 -12.31
C SER A 154 1.32 -8.29 -11.05
N LEU A 155 2.37 -9.10 -11.21
CA LEU A 155 3.28 -9.49 -10.11
C LEU A 155 4.32 -8.41 -9.77
N GLU A 156 4.05 -7.17 -10.16
CA GLU A 156 4.80 -6.00 -9.73
C GLU A 156 4.18 -5.51 -8.41
N LEU A 157 4.66 -6.04 -7.29
CA LEU A 157 4.03 -5.87 -5.97
C LEU A 157 4.72 -4.82 -5.10
N ALA A 158 6.02 -4.60 -5.26
CA ALA A 158 6.81 -3.77 -4.35
C ALA A 158 6.52 -2.28 -4.50
N SER A 159 6.28 -1.81 -5.72
CA SER A 159 5.94 -0.42 -6.00
C SER A 159 4.56 -0.01 -5.50
N LEU A 160 3.66 -0.98 -5.26
CA LEU A 160 2.32 -0.72 -4.71
C LEU A 160 2.38 -0.09 -3.32
N LEU A 161 3.45 -0.34 -2.55
CA LEU A 161 3.67 0.33 -1.26
C LEU A 161 3.79 1.86 -1.39
N LEU A 162 4.16 2.40 -2.55
CA LEU A 162 4.22 3.85 -2.79
C LEU A 162 2.85 4.42 -3.15
N THR A 163 1.88 3.57 -3.49
CA THR A 163 0.59 3.97 -4.06
C THR A 163 -0.49 3.93 -3.00
N THR A 164 -1.21 5.03 -2.83
CA THR A 164 -2.32 5.10 -1.87
C THR A 164 -3.43 4.14 -2.24
N THR A 165 -4.11 3.57 -1.25
CA THR A 165 -5.20 2.58 -1.38
C THR A 165 -4.80 1.21 -1.91
N TYR A 166 -3.52 1.00 -2.21
CA TYR A 166 -2.93 -0.32 -2.40
C TYR A 166 -2.33 -0.83 -1.09
N TYR A 167 -3.15 -0.80 -0.04
CA TYR A 167 -2.99 -1.54 1.21
C TYR A 167 -1.68 -1.35 2.00
N TYR A 168 -0.89 -0.31 1.71
CA TYR A 168 0.34 -0.02 2.45
C TYR A 168 0.06 0.15 3.95
N GLY A 169 -1.15 0.59 4.32
CA GLY A 169 -1.57 0.69 5.71
C GLY A 169 -1.55 -0.64 6.46
N VAL A 170 -2.00 -1.71 5.80
CA VAL A 170 -1.97 -3.08 6.35
C VAL A 170 -0.54 -3.61 6.38
N VAL A 171 0.28 -3.29 5.38
CA VAL A 171 1.70 -3.63 5.36
C VAL A 171 2.46 -3.02 6.55
N LEU A 172 2.24 -1.73 6.83
CA LEU A 172 2.84 -1.08 8.00
C LEU A 172 2.36 -1.72 9.30
N ALA A 173 1.08 -2.07 9.40
CA ALA A 173 0.52 -2.79 10.54
C ALA A 173 1.12 -4.19 10.72
N LEU A 174 1.43 -4.90 9.63
CA LEU A 174 2.11 -6.19 9.65
C LEU A 174 3.49 -6.07 10.30
N LEU A 175 4.29 -5.11 9.84
CA LEU A 175 5.63 -4.88 10.39
C LEU A 175 5.57 -4.38 11.84
N ALA A 176 4.63 -3.50 12.18
CA ALA A 176 4.43 -3.02 13.55
C ALA A 176 4.01 -4.16 14.50
N THR A 177 3.09 -5.03 14.06
CA THR A 177 2.67 -6.23 14.78
C THR A 177 3.86 -7.14 15.05
N ALA A 178 4.70 -7.38 14.02
CA ALA A 178 5.92 -8.16 14.17
C ALA A 178 6.86 -7.54 15.22
N VAL A 179 7.12 -6.23 15.20
CA VAL A 179 7.96 -5.54 16.19
C VAL A 179 7.46 -5.77 17.62
N LEU A 180 6.16 -5.60 17.86
CA LEU A 180 5.54 -5.73 19.18
C LEU A 180 5.63 -7.18 19.69
N VAL A 181 5.37 -8.16 18.81
CA VAL A 181 5.50 -9.59 19.11
C VAL A 181 6.96 -9.92 19.45
N LEU A 182 7.92 -9.48 18.62
CA LEU A 182 9.34 -9.74 18.84
C LEU A 182 9.83 -9.14 20.17
N ARG A 183 9.35 -7.95 20.55
CA ARG A 183 9.65 -7.32 21.84
C ARG A 183 9.16 -8.16 23.02
N ALA A 184 7.91 -8.62 22.99
CA ALA A 184 7.35 -9.45 24.05
C ALA A 184 8.03 -10.82 24.15
N VAL A 185 8.37 -11.43 23.00
CA VAL A 185 9.11 -12.70 22.96
C VAL A 185 10.53 -12.54 23.51
N ARG A 186 11.21 -11.44 23.19
CA ARG A 186 12.57 -11.14 23.68
C ARG A 186 12.61 -10.94 25.20
N THR A 187 11.68 -10.14 25.72
CA THR A 187 11.58 -9.85 27.16
C THR A 187 11.01 -11.02 27.96
N GLY A 188 10.35 -11.96 27.29
CA GLY A 188 9.74 -13.14 27.91
C GLY A 188 8.41 -12.86 28.62
N HIS A 189 7.97 -11.60 28.64
CA HIS A 189 6.69 -11.19 29.20
C HIS A 189 6.08 -10.04 28.35
N PRO A 190 4.80 -10.12 27.96
CA PRO A 190 4.14 -9.02 27.27
C PRO A 190 3.80 -7.93 28.29
N SER A 191 4.42 -6.75 28.16
CA SER A 191 4.05 -5.61 29.00
C SER A 191 2.69 -5.04 28.58
N VAL A 192 1.97 -4.43 29.54
CA VAL A 192 0.67 -3.80 29.27
C VAL A 192 0.72 -2.82 28.11
N PRO A 193 1.72 -1.91 27.98
CA PRO A 193 1.79 -1.01 26.83
C PRO A 193 1.92 -1.74 25.49
N VAL A 194 2.66 -2.86 25.44
CA VAL A 194 2.79 -3.67 24.21
C VAL A 194 1.46 -4.29 23.83
N LEU A 195 0.71 -4.84 24.81
CA LEU A 195 -0.60 -5.43 24.56
C LEU A 195 -1.63 -4.37 24.12
N VAL A 196 -1.64 -3.20 24.77
CA VAL A 196 -2.54 -2.10 24.40
C VAL A 196 -2.25 -1.62 22.98
N VAL A 197 -0.98 -1.34 22.64
CA VAL A 197 -0.62 -0.88 21.29
C VAL A 197 -0.90 -1.96 20.25
N LEU A 198 -0.61 -3.22 20.55
CA LEU A 198 -0.93 -4.35 19.66
C LEU A 198 -2.43 -4.48 19.40
N GLY A 199 -3.24 -4.38 20.46
CA GLY A 199 -4.70 -4.41 20.37
C GLY A 199 -5.25 -3.23 19.57
N LEU A 200 -4.70 -2.02 19.74
CA LEU A 200 -5.08 -0.84 18.97
C LEU A 200 -4.70 -0.97 17.49
N VAL A 201 -3.49 -1.45 17.18
CA VAL A 201 -3.08 -1.72 15.79
C VAL A 201 -4.01 -2.73 15.14
N ALA A 202 -4.27 -3.86 15.80
CA ALA A 202 -5.20 -4.87 15.29
C ALA A 202 -6.62 -4.31 15.10
N THR A 203 -7.14 -3.57 16.09
CA THR A 203 -8.50 -3.00 16.04
C THR A 203 -8.63 -1.97 14.92
N CYS A 204 -7.77 -0.95 14.91
CA CYS A 204 -7.84 0.14 13.95
C CYS A 204 -7.56 -0.34 12.53
N THR A 205 -6.58 -1.23 12.34
CA THR A 205 -6.27 -1.76 11.02
C THR A 205 -7.37 -2.72 10.55
N THR A 206 -7.90 -3.64 11.36
CA THR A 206 -9.03 -4.50 10.93
C THR A 206 -10.27 -3.68 10.62
N ALA A 207 -10.59 -2.68 11.45
CA ALA A 207 -11.74 -1.81 11.20
C ALA A 207 -11.58 -1.03 9.87
N SER A 208 -10.39 -0.51 9.60
CA SER A 208 -10.04 0.19 8.36
C SER A 208 -9.98 -0.74 7.15
N ASN A 209 -9.34 -1.91 7.29
CA ASN A 209 -9.09 -2.86 6.21
C ASN A 209 -9.04 -4.30 6.76
N PRO A 210 -9.99 -5.18 6.38
CA PRO A 210 -10.09 -6.52 6.93
C PRO A 210 -8.91 -7.43 6.50
N LEU A 211 -8.14 -7.05 5.47
CA LEU A 211 -6.94 -7.77 5.04
C LEU A 211 -5.87 -7.89 6.14
N TYR A 212 -5.94 -7.08 7.21
CA TYR A 212 -5.08 -7.25 8.38
C TYR A 212 -5.10 -8.69 8.92
N VAL A 213 -6.27 -9.33 8.95
CA VAL A 213 -6.42 -10.68 9.49
C VAL A 213 -5.64 -11.71 8.66
N PRO A 214 -5.89 -11.89 7.35
CA PRO A 214 -5.15 -12.84 6.54
C PRO A 214 -3.67 -12.46 6.33
N TRP A 215 -3.32 -11.17 6.32
CA TRP A 215 -1.94 -10.74 6.07
C TRP A 215 -1.04 -10.73 7.31
N SER A 216 -1.59 -10.48 8.49
CA SER A 216 -0.79 -10.33 9.71
C SER A 216 -1.38 -11.06 10.91
N GLY A 217 -2.64 -10.81 11.26
CA GLY A 217 -3.23 -11.31 12.49
C GLY A 217 -3.20 -12.84 12.59
N ALA A 218 -3.75 -13.53 11.59
CA ALA A 218 -3.76 -14.98 11.53
C ALA A 218 -2.35 -15.59 11.38
N PRO A 219 -1.47 -15.12 10.48
CA PRO A 219 -0.09 -15.59 10.43
C PRO A 219 0.67 -15.47 11.76
N VAL A 220 0.48 -14.38 12.50
CA VAL A 220 1.09 -14.20 13.84
C VAL A 220 0.56 -15.21 14.83
N VAL A 221 -0.76 -15.38 14.91
CA VAL A 221 -1.39 -16.36 15.81
C VAL A 221 -0.89 -17.77 15.50
N VAL A 222 -0.91 -18.18 14.23
CA VAL A 222 -0.45 -19.50 13.77
C VAL A 222 1.03 -19.69 14.11
N THR A 223 1.90 -18.71 13.82
CA THR A 223 3.33 -18.79 14.11
C THR A 223 3.58 -18.98 15.61
N LEU A 224 2.93 -18.19 16.46
CA LEU A 224 3.11 -18.28 17.91
C LEU A 224 2.59 -19.59 18.49
N VAL A 225 1.43 -20.07 18.02
CA VAL A 225 0.86 -21.35 18.45
C VAL A 225 1.77 -22.51 18.05
N LEU A 226 2.20 -22.58 16.78
CA LEU A 226 3.10 -23.64 16.31
C LEU A 226 4.42 -23.66 17.10
N LEU A 227 5.02 -22.50 17.33
CA LEU A 227 6.26 -22.41 18.10
C LEU A 227 6.07 -22.69 19.60
N ALA A 228 4.91 -22.41 20.17
CA ALA A 228 4.59 -22.76 21.54
C ALA A 228 4.34 -24.27 21.71
N LEU A 229 3.62 -24.90 20.78
CA LEU A 229 3.43 -26.36 20.73
C LEU A 229 4.77 -27.10 20.56
N ALA A 230 5.65 -26.55 19.72
CA ALA A 230 7.03 -27.00 19.56
C ALA A 230 7.94 -26.71 20.77
N ARG A 231 7.40 -26.11 21.85
CA ARG A 231 8.13 -25.70 23.07
C ARG A 231 9.30 -24.75 22.82
N ARG A 232 9.27 -24.01 21.70
CA ARG A 232 10.29 -23.01 21.34
C ARG A 232 9.95 -21.63 21.89
N VAL A 233 8.68 -21.31 22.08
CA VAL A 233 8.19 -20.08 22.71
C VAL A 233 7.36 -20.44 23.96
N PRO A 234 7.46 -19.70 25.08
CA PRO A 234 6.63 -19.99 26.24
C PRO A 234 5.14 -19.76 25.93
N TRP A 235 4.28 -20.67 26.40
CA TRP A 235 2.84 -20.64 26.13
C TRP A 235 2.16 -19.35 26.59
N ARG A 236 2.56 -18.79 27.75
CA ARG A 236 1.92 -17.59 28.32
C ARG A 236 2.04 -16.34 27.40
N PRO A 237 3.25 -15.89 27.00
CA PRO A 237 3.38 -14.83 26.01
C PRO A 237 2.67 -15.12 24.69
N ALA A 238 2.76 -16.37 24.20
CA ALA A 238 2.05 -16.76 22.97
C ALA A 238 0.54 -16.57 23.11
N LEU A 239 -0.05 -17.04 24.22
CA LEU A 239 -1.48 -16.91 24.52
C LEU A 239 -1.91 -15.45 24.64
N PHE A 240 -1.18 -14.62 25.39
CA PHE A 240 -1.53 -13.20 25.56
C PHE A 240 -1.43 -12.41 24.26
N LEU A 241 -0.37 -12.63 23.47
CA LEU A 241 -0.20 -11.95 22.19
C LEU A 241 -1.26 -12.40 21.18
N SER A 242 -1.45 -13.71 21.02
CA SER A 242 -2.49 -14.26 20.13
C SER A 242 -3.88 -13.82 20.55
N GLY A 243 -4.20 -13.89 21.85
CA GLY A 243 -5.47 -13.41 22.40
C GLY A 243 -5.70 -11.93 22.13
N THR A 244 -4.66 -11.10 22.28
CA THR A 244 -4.76 -9.65 22.01
C THR A 244 -5.02 -9.35 20.53
N VAL A 245 -4.34 -10.05 19.62
CA VAL A 245 -4.56 -9.90 18.18
C VAL A 245 -5.97 -10.35 17.80
N VAL A 246 -6.43 -11.49 18.32
CA VAL A 246 -7.78 -12.01 18.06
C VAL A 246 -8.85 -11.08 18.60
N VAL A 247 -8.75 -10.65 19.87
CA VAL A 247 -9.70 -9.71 20.47
C VAL A 247 -9.67 -8.39 19.71
N GLY A 248 -8.50 -7.85 19.38
CA GLY A 248 -8.39 -6.62 18.59
C GLY A 248 -9.05 -6.74 17.22
N ALA A 249 -8.82 -7.83 16.49
CA ALA A 249 -9.47 -8.07 15.21
C ALA A 249 -11.00 -8.21 15.34
N VAL A 250 -11.49 -8.93 16.36
CA VAL A 250 -12.93 -9.05 16.66
C VAL A 250 -13.54 -7.68 16.95
N VAL A 251 -12.91 -6.88 17.82
CA VAL A 251 -13.35 -5.51 18.11
C VAL A 251 -13.31 -4.66 16.83
N GLY A 252 -12.31 -4.83 15.98
CA GLY A 252 -12.24 -4.17 14.67
C GLY A 252 -13.44 -4.50 13.78
N TYR A 253 -13.85 -5.76 13.69
CA TYR A 253 -15.07 -6.15 12.97
C TYR A 253 -16.35 -5.60 13.62
N LEU A 254 -16.41 -5.53 14.95
CA LEU A 254 -17.54 -4.93 15.65
C LEU A 254 -17.65 -3.43 15.36
N VAL A 255 -16.53 -2.70 15.31
CA VAL A 255 -16.47 -1.28 14.93
C VAL A 255 -16.95 -1.05 13.50
N ARG A 256 -16.84 -2.05 12.62
CA ARG A 256 -17.35 -1.96 11.24
C ARG A 256 -18.86 -2.07 11.13
N ILE A 257 -19.57 -2.58 12.15
CA ILE A 257 -21.03 -2.69 12.14
C ILE A 257 -21.71 -1.31 11.98
N PRO A 258 -21.39 -0.28 12.79
CA PRO A 258 -21.94 1.06 12.58
C PRO A 258 -21.42 1.73 11.29
N LEU A 259 -20.32 1.25 10.71
CA LEU A 259 -19.76 1.76 9.45
C LEU A 259 -20.31 1.07 8.19
N ARG A 260 -21.28 0.15 8.35
CA ARG A 260 -21.91 -0.59 7.23
C ARG A 260 -22.43 0.30 6.10
N PRO A 261 -23.06 1.47 6.34
CA PRO A 261 -23.50 2.36 5.25
C PRO A 261 -22.38 2.71 4.25
N PHE A 262 -21.15 2.80 4.74
CA PHE A 262 -19.97 3.14 3.95
C PHE A 262 -19.36 1.96 3.21
N VAL A 263 -19.74 0.71 3.48
CA VAL A 263 -19.14 -0.47 2.83
C VAL A 263 -20.02 -0.89 1.65
N SER A 264 -19.44 -0.94 0.45
CA SER A 264 -20.21 -1.13 -0.79
C SER A 264 -20.38 -2.55 -1.26
N LEU A 265 -19.42 -3.44 -0.96
CA LEU A 265 -19.48 -4.84 -1.33
C LEU A 265 -19.46 -5.73 -0.08
N ASP A 266 -20.26 -6.78 -0.13
CA ASP A 266 -20.19 -7.85 0.85
C ASP A 266 -18.91 -8.67 0.64
N PRO A 267 -18.25 -9.15 1.70
CA PRO A 267 -17.07 -10.01 1.58
C PRO A 267 -17.31 -11.28 0.75
N SER A 268 -18.55 -11.76 0.67
CA SER A 268 -18.92 -12.93 -0.15
C SER A 268 -18.75 -12.70 -1.66
N THR A 269 -18.70 -11.44 -2.12
CA THR A 269 -18.40 -11.10 -3.52
C THR A 269 -16.93 -11.32 -3.90
N TYR A 270 -16.07 -11.63 -2.93
CA TYR A 270 -14.62 -11.84 -3.15
C TYR A 270 -14.17 -13.29 -3.02
N VAL A 271 -15.07 -14.19 -2.62
CA VAL A 271 -14.72 -15.58 -2.33
C VAL A 271 -15.47 -16.47 -3.29
N HIS A 272 -14.74 -16.97 -4.28
CA HIS A 272 -15.19 -17.86 -5.34
C HIS A 272 -14.37 -19.15 -5.35
N PRO A 273 -14.52 -20.06 -4.35
CA PRO A 273 -13.73 -21.29 -4.27
C PRO A 273 -13.82 -22.16 -5.54
N GLU A 274 -14.93 -22.06 -6.28
CA GLU A 274 -15.14 -22.69 -7.58
C GLU A 274 -14.12 -22.26 -8.64
N LEU A 275 -13.50 -21.09 -8.50
CA LEU A 275 -12.48 -20.55 -9.40
C LEU A 275 -11.05 -20.89 -8.98
N ALA A 276 -10.83 -21.64 -7.91
CA ALA A 276 -9.48 -21.87 -7.36
C ALA A 276 -8.48 -22.43 -8.38
N LEU A 277 -8.90 -23.37 -9.23
CA LEU A 277 -8.03 -23.95 -10.28
C LEU A 277 -7.72 -22.93 -11.39
N SER A 278 -8.70 -22.14 -11.82
CA SER A 278 -8.47 -21.05 -12.77
C SER A 278 -7.57 -19.98 -12.19
N THR A 279 -7.67 -19.69 -10.89
CA THR A 279 -6.80 -18.75 -10.18
C THR A 279 -5.35 -19.22 -10.19
N LEU A 280 -5.08 -20.52 -10.01
CA LEU A 280 -3.73 -21.06 -10.15
C LEU A 280 -3.18 -20.84 -11.57
N GLY A 281 -3.98 -21.13 -12.60
CA GLY A 281 -3.61 -20.87 -13.99
C GLY A 281 -3.35 -19.40 -14.29
N PHE A 282 -4.14 -18.50 -13.69
CA PHE A 282 -3.96 -17.05 -13.78
C PHE A 282 -2.65 -16.58 -13.15
N PHE A 283 -2.29 -17.05 -11.96
CA PHE A 283 -1.00 -16.68 -11.35
C PHE A 283 0.21 -17.28 -12.07
N ALA A 284 0.05 -18.46 -12.67
CA ALA A 284 1.06 -19.04 -13.56
C ALA A 284 1.27 -18.13 -14.79
N SER A 285 0.20 -17.72 -15.46
CA SER A 285 0.30 -16.84 -16.63
C SER A 285 0.87 -15.46 -16.29
N LEU A 286 0.57 -14.91 -15.11
CA LEU A 286 1.22 -13.67 -14.65
C LEU A 286 2.72 -13.85 -14.39
N THR A 287 3.15 -15.03 -13.95
CA THR A 287 4.57 -15.36 -13.78
C THR A 287 5.26 -15.41 -15.14
N ASP A 288 4.63 -16.04 -16.14
CA ASP A 288 5.13 -16.09 -17.51
C ASP A 288 5.25 -14.68 -18.11
N VAL A 289 4.21 -13.85 -17.97
CA VAL A 289 4.22 -12.44 -18.40
C VAL A 289 5.35 -11.67 -17.70
N ARG A 290 5.55 -11.88 -16.39
CA ARG A 290 6.63 -11.23 -15.63
C ARG A 290 8.01 -11.66 -16.15
N SER A 291 8.20 -12.94 -16.44
CA SER A 291 9.46 -13.46 -17.00
C SER A 291 9.72 -13.05 -18.46
N GLY A 292 8.77 -12.40 -19.12
CA GLY A 292 8.92 -11.88 -20.48
C GLY A 292 9.95 -10.75 -20.63
N THR A 293 10.55 -10.26 -19.55
CA THR A 293 11.55 -9.18 -19.57
C THR A 293 12.70 -9.45 -18.61
N VAL A 294 13.90 -8.94 -18.92
CA VAL A 294 15.10 -9.07 -18.05
C VAL A 294 14.88 -8.46 -16.67
N ALA A 295 14.18 -7.32 -16.61
CA ALA A 295 13.83 -6.69 -15.33
C ALA A 295 12.87 -7.58 -14.54
N GLY A 296 11.87 -8.18 -15.19
CA GLY A 296 10.94 -9.09 -14.56
C GLY A 296 11.57 -10.38 -14.07
N ASP A 297 12.51 -10.97 -14.81
CA ASP A 297 13.34 -12.10 -14.35
C ASP A 297 14.12 -11.74 -13.09
N ALA A 298 14.79 -10.58 -13.08
CA ALA A 298 15.49 -10.09 -11.90
C ALA A 298 14.53 -9.91 -10.71
N GLY A 299 13.32 -9.41 -10.95
CA GLY A 299 12.26 -9.28 -9.94
C GLY A 299 11.84 -10.63 -9.37
N LEU A 300 11.59 -11.64 -10.22
CA LEU A 300 11.24 -13.00 -9.80
C LEU A 300 12.38 -13.66 -9.01
N VAL A 301 13.64 -13.47 -9.43
CA VAL A 301 14.82 -13.94 -8.69
C VAL A 301 14.90 -13.28 -7.32
N LEU A 302 14.68 -11.98 -7.21
CA LEU A 302 14.65 -11.27 -5.94
C LEU A 302 13.52 -11.79 -5.03
N MET A 303 12.31 -11.99 -5.56
CA MET A 303 11.20 -12.60 -4.81
C MET A 303 11.56 -14.01 -4.32
N LEU A 304 12.16 -14.83 -5.19
CA LEU A 304 12.65 -16.17 -4.82
C LEU A 304 13.71 -16.10 -3.72
N VAL A 305 14.66 -15.16 -3.80
CA VAL A 305 15.65 -14.93 -2.74
C VAL A 305 14.96 -14.59 -1.42
N GLY A 306 13.91 -13.76 -1.43
CA GLY A 306 13.09 -13.47 -0.24
C GLY A 306 12.45 -14.72 0.37
N VAL A 307 11.87 -15.59 -0.47
CA VAL A 307 11.29 -16.87 -0.04
C VAL A 307 12.37 -17.79 0.53
N LEU A 308 13.50 -17.93 -0.16
CA LEU A 308 14.63 -18.76 0.28
C LEU A 308 15.25 -18.26 1.59
N LEU A 309 15.35 -16.95 1.80
CA LEU A 309 15.79 -16.36 3.06
C LEU A 309 14.81 -16.69 4.20
N SER A 310 13.51 -16.68 3.91
CA SER A 310 12.45 -17.01 4.88
C SER A 310 12.50 -18.48 5.29
N VAL A 311 12.48 -19.39 4.31
CA VAL A 311 12.50 -20.84 4.55
C VAL A 311 13.86 -21.28 5.10
N GLY A 312 14.94 -20.92 4.41
CA GLY A 312 16.31 -21.26 4.81
C GLY A 312 16.70 -20.65 6.16
N GLY A 313 16.31 -19.40 6.41
CA GLY A 313 16.52 -18.74 7.70
C GLY A 313 15.76 -19.41 8.84
N THR A 314 14.54 -19.91 8.59
CA THR A 314 13.76 -20.69 9.57
C THR A 314 14.44 -22.02 9.89
N VAL A 315 14.82 -22.77 8.85
CA VAL A 315 15.52 -24.06 9.00
C VAL A 315 16.85 -23.87 9.74
N TRP A 316 17.61 -22.84 9.40
CA TRP A 316 18.87 -22.54 10.07
C TRP A 316 18.65 -22.14 11.53
N ALA A 317 17.75 -21.20 11.82
CA ALA A 317 17.42 -20.79 13.18
C ALA A 317 16.99 -21.99 14.05
N TRP A 318 16.20 -22.90 13.47
CA TRP A 318 15.73 -24.11 14.14
C TRP A 318 16.88 -25.06 14.49
N ARG A 319 17.73 -25.39 13.49
CA ARG A 319 18.86 -26.33 13.64
C ARG A 319 19.95 -25.79 14.55
N ALA A 320 20.24 -24.49 14.48
CA ALA A 320 21.25 -23.84 15.29
C ALA A 320 20.80 -23.57 16.74
N GLY A 321 19.54 -23.86 17.09
CA GLY A 321 19.00 -23.54 18.41
C GLY A 321 19.03 -22.04 18.70
N ALA A 322 18.72 -21.22 17.69
CA ALA A 322 18.76 -19.76 17.80
C ALA A 322 17.79 -19.22 18.85
N SER A 323 17.96 -17.94 19.20
CA SER A 323 17.07 -17.27 20.16
C SER A 323 15.62 -17.31 19.68
N ARG A 324 14.68 -17.32 20.64
CA ARG A 324 13.24 -17.37 20.35
C ARG A 324 12.79 -16.24 19.43
N THR A 325 13.34 -15.05 19.62
CA THR A 325 13.05 -13.87 18.81
C THR A 325 13.48 -14.06 17.36
N VAL A 326 14.68 -14.60 17.12
CA VAL A 326 15.16 -14.90 15.76
C VAL A 326 14.31 -15.98 15.09
N LEU A 327 13.92 -17.01 15.83
CA LEU A 327 13.06 -18.07 15.30
C LEU A 327 11.66 -17.56 14.91
N VAL A 328 11.06 -16.68 15.73
CA VAL A 328 9.77 -16.05 15.39
C VAL A 328 9.91 -15.16 14.14
N ALA A 329 10.97 -14.34 14.06
CA ALA A 329 11.19 -13.45 12.92
C ALA A 329 11.51 -14.17 11.61
N SER A 330 12.10 -15.36 11.66
CA SER A 330 12.33 -16.18 10.45
C SER A 330 11.09 -17.00 10.07
N ALA A 331 10.35 -17.54 11.03
CA ALA A 331 9.17 -18.37 10.77
C ALA A 331 7.93 -17.57 10.32
N LEU A 332 7.71 -16.37 10.88
CA LEU A 332 6.53 -15.55 10.58
C LEU A 332 6.41 -15.24 9.07
N PRO A 333 7.48 -14.85 8.35
CA PRO A 333 7.43 -14.67 6.90
C PRO A 333 6.99 -15.91 6.13
N VAL A 334 7.46 -17.10 6.52
CA VAL A 334 7.07 -18.37 5.87
C VAL A 334 5.59 -18.61 6.03
N VAL A 335 5.07 -18.48 7.25
CA VAL A 335 3.63 -18.64 7.53
C VAL A 335 2.81 -17.60 6.75
N THR A 336 3.29 -16.35 6.69
CA THR A 336 2.62 -15.27 5.98
C THR A 336 2.54 -15.54 4.48
N ILE A 337 3.68 -15.89 3.85
CA ILE A 337 3.75 -16.23 2.41
C ILE A 337 2.79 -17.37 2.10
N VAL A 338 2.86 -18.47 2.86
CA VAL A 338 1.98 -19.62 2.65
C VAL A 338 0.51 -19.24 2.83
N ALA A 339 0.18 -18.47 3.87
CA ALA A 339 -1.19 -18.07 4.16
C ALA A 339 -1.78 -17.18 3.05
N VAL A 340 -1.04 -16.20 2.53
CA VAL A 340 -1.55 -15.33 1.46
C VAL A 340 -1.60 -16.04 0.11
N SER A 341 -0.60 -16.86 -0.23
CA SER A 341 -0.62 -17.64 -1.48
C SER A 341 -1.76 -18.64 -1.50
N LEU A 342 -1.97 -19.40 -0.43
CA LEU A 342 -3.10 -20.32 -0.32
C LEU A 342 -4.43 -19.55 -0.23
N GLY A 343 -4.46 -18.46 0.52
CA GLY A 343 -5.67 -17.66 0.72
C GLY A 343 -6.23 -17.10 -0.59
N VAL A 344 -5.37 -16.53 -1.45
CA VAL A 344 -5.79 -16.00 -2.75
C VAL A 344 -6.29 -17.10 -3.68
N VAL A 345 -5.63 -18.25 -3.70
CA VAL A 345 -6.06 -19.42 -4.51
C VAL A 345 -7.38 -20.00 -4.01
N VAL A 346 -7.49 -20.26 -2.71
CA VAL A 346 -8.72 -20.83 -2.11
C VAL A 346 -9.89 -19.86 -2.21
N ALA A 347 -9.62 -18.55 -2.16
CA ALA A 347 -10.64 -17.53 -2.39
C ALA A 347 -11.03 -17.38 -3.87
N GLY A 348 -10.34 -18.03 -4.81
CA GLY A 348 -10.59 -17.87 -6.24
C GLY A 348 -10.34 -16.45 -6.74
N SER A 349 -9.42 -15.71 -6.11
CA SER A 349 -9.19 -14.29 -6.39
C SER A 349 -8.15 -14.10 -7.49
N ASP A 350 -8.49 -13.29 -8.48
CA ASP A 350 -7.64 -12.86 -9.60
C ASP A 350 -6.92 -11.53 -9.31
N THR A 351 -6.76 -11.17 -8.04
CA THR A 351 -6.26 -9.85 -7.61
C THR A 351 -4.83 -9.97 -7.06
N PRO A 352 -3.77 -9.74 -7.87
CA PRO A 352 -2.39 -10.04 -7.47
C PRO A 352 -1.86 -9.18 -6.32
N ARG A 353 -2.36 -7.95 -6.20
CA ARG A 353 -2.04 -7.06 -5.06
C ARG A 353 -2.35 -7.69 -3.69
N TYR A 354 -3.20 -8.72 -3.61
CA TYR A 354 -3.38 -9.48 -2.37
C TYR A 354 -2.16 -10.30 -1.92
N LEU A 355 -1.16 -10.43 -2.78
CA LEU A 355 0.12 -11.09 -2.52
C LEU A 355 1.23 -10.12 -2.09
N GLU A 356 0.96 -8.83 -1.89
CA GLU A 356 1.96 -7.86 -1.39
C GLU A 356 2.77 -8.32 -0.17
N PRO A 357 2.22 -9.08 0.81
CA PRO A 357 3.02 -9.61 1.90
C PRO A 357 4.18 -10.52 1.49
N ILE A 358 4.16 -11.10 0.27
CA ILE A 358 5.25 -11.90 -0.28
C ILE A 358 6.53 -11.07 -0.45
N VAL A 359 6.44 -9.76 -0.74
CA VAL A 359 7.63 -8.91 -0.91
C VAL A 359 8.08 -8.27 0.40
N VAL A 360 7.16 -8.04 1.35
CA VAL A 360 7.48 -7.31 2.60
C VAL A 360 7.82 -8.23 3.77
N ALA A 361 7.11 -9.35 3.94
CA ALA A 361 7.37 -10.25 5.06
C ALA A 361 8.81 -10.81 5.05
N PRO A 362 9.41 -11.18 3.90
CA PRO A 362 10.80 -11.62 3.84
C PRO A 362 11.84 -10.63 4.38
N LEU A 363 11.52 -9.33 4.47
CA LEU A 363 12.40 -8.34 5.06
C LEU A 363 12.69 -8.66 6.54
N LEU A 364 11.73 -9.26 7.26
CA LEU A 364 11.95 -9.75 8.63
C LEU A 364 12.96 -10.91 8.66
N ALA A 365 12.81 -11.85 7.73
CA ALA A 365 13.72 -12.99 7.60
C ALA A 365 15.13 -12.55 7.21
N LEU A 366 15.27 -11.58 6.31
CA LEU A 366 16.57 -11.00 5.94
C LEU A 366 17.31 -10.45 7.17
N ILE A 367 16.63 -9.67 8.02
CA ILE A 367 17.23 -9.16 9.27
C ILE A 367 17.59 -10.32 10.21
N ALA A 368 16.72 -11.33 10.34
CA ALA A 368 16.98 -12.50 11.16
C ALA A 368 18.18 -13.32 10.67
N VAL A 369 18.34 -13.51 9.36
CA VAL A 369 19.50 -14.18 8.75
C VAL A 369 20.78 -13.39 8.98
N CYS A 370 20.76 -12.05 8.88
CA CYS A 370 21.92 -11.23 9.23
C CYS A 370 22.35 -11.44 10.70
N GLU A 371 21.40 -11.59 11.63
CA GLU A 371 21.70 -11.93 13.02
C GLU A 371 22.27 -13.34 13.18
N LEU A 372 21.72 -14.34 12.48
CA LEU A 372 22.23 -15.71 12.48
C LEU A 372 23.69 -15.77 11.99
N VAL A 373 23.98 -15.11 10.86
CA VAL A 373 25.35 -14.97 10.33
C VAL A 373 26.27 -14.34 11.37
N ARG A 374 25.83 -13.24 11.99
CA ARG A 374 26.63 -12.54 13.00
C ARG A 374 26.96 -13.43 14.21
N VAL A 375 25.99 -14.19 14.70
CA VAL A 375 26.18 -15.08 15.86
C VAL A 375 27.08 -16.26 15.50
N ALA A 376 26.85 -16.92 14.35
CA ALA A 376 27.66 -18.05 13.89
C ALA A 376 29.13 -17.65 13.70
N VAL A 377 29.39 -16.52 13.05
CA VAL A 377 30.74 -15.98 12.84
C VAL A 377 31.44 -15.64 14.17
N ARG A 378 30.69 -15.16 15.18
CA ARG A 378 31.26 -14.89 16.51
C ARG A 378 31.65 -16.17 17.24
N GLN A 379 30.85 -17.23 17.12
CA GLN A 379 31.10 -18.52 17.77
C GLN A 379 32.35 -19.21 17.24
N THR A 380 32.62 -19.13 15.95
CA THR A 380 33.81 -19.75 15.36
C THR A 380 35.11 -19.02 15.76
N ARG A 381 35.05 -17.81 16.34
CA ARG A 381 36.23 -16.94 16.66
C ARG A 381 37.16 -16.63 15.48
N VAL A 382 36.80 -17.06 14.26
CA VAL A 382 37.64 -16.95 13.05
C VAL A 382 37.62 -15.54 12.44
N TYR A 383 36.69 -14.66 12.82
CA TYR A 383 36.52 -13.39 12.09
C TYR A 383 36.33 -12.15 12.99
N ARG A 384 37.30 -11.24 12.93
CA ARG A 384 37.01 -9.80 13.05
C ARG A 384 36.32 -9.42 11.74
N PRO A 385 35.20 -8.67 11.72
CA PRO A 385 34.61 -8.21 10.47
C PRO A 385 35.72 -7.51 9.67
N ALA A 386 36.15 -8.13 8.58
CA ALA A 386 37.28 -7.64 7.82
C ALA A 386 37.00 -6.19 7.45
N ARG A 387 38.04 -5.35 7.49
CA ARG A 387 37.98 -3.96 7.06
C ARG A 387 37.21 -3.82 5.73
N GLY A 388 37.32 -4.82 4.85
CA GLY A 388 36.56 -4.95 3.60
C GLY A 388 35.03 -4.86 3.72
N ILE A 389 34.37 -5.54 4.66
CA ILE A 389 32.88 -5.47 4.78
C ILE A 389 32.45 -4.06 5.19
N ARG A 390 33.16 -3.45 6.15
CA ARG A 390 32.86 -2.08 6.60
C ARG A 390 33.08 -1.07 5.49
N VAL A 391 34.16 -1.23 4.72
CA VAL A 391 34.45 -0.40 3.54
C VAL A 391 33.38 -0.61 2.47
N GLY A 392 32.99 -1.85 2.18
CA GLY A 392 31.92 -2.16 1.22
C GLY A 392 30.58 -1.54 1.61
N LEU A 393 30.17 -1.62 2.88
CA LEU A 393 28.96 -0.98 3.37
C LEU A 393 29.04 0.55 3.29
N ALA A 394 30.19 1.14 3.60
CA ALA A 394 30.39 2.58 3.49
C ALA A 394 30.36 3.05 2.03
N LEU A 395 30.99 2.32 1.11
CA LEU A 395 30.96 2.58 -0.32
C LEU A 395 29.56 2.40 -0.89
N GLY A 396 28.83 1.36 -0.48
CA GLY A 396 27.43 1.14 -0.87
C GLY A 396 26.53 2.26 -0.39
N ALA A 397 26.66 2.68 0.88
CA ALA A 397 25.93 3.83 1.41
C ALA A 397 26.26 5.12 0.66
N ALA A 398 27.56 5.36 0.37
CA ALA A 398 27.98 6.52 -0.41
C ALA A 398 27.43 6.50 -1.83
N ALA A 399 27.40 5.34 -2.49
CA ALA A 399 26.83 5.17 -3.83
C ALA A 399 25.32 5.43 -3.83
N VAL A 400 24.59 4.91 -2.84
CA VAL A 400 23.14 5.17 -2.69
C VAL A 400 22.87 6.64 -2.44
N LEU A 401 23.65 7.30 -1.57
CA LEU A 401 23.52 8.74 -1.33
C LEU A 401 23.83 9.54 -2.59
N ALA A 402 24.89 9.20 -3.32
CA ALA A 402 25.26 9.85 -4.57
C ALA A 402 24.16 9.68 -5.64
N ALA A 403 23.61 8.47 -5.78
CA ALA A 403 22.51 8.18 -6.69
C ALA A 403 21.24 8.97 -6.28
N GLY A 404 20.89 8.98 -4.99
CA GLY A 404 19.77 9.76 -4.46
C GLY A 404 19.90 11.25 -4.76
N VAL A 405 21.07 11.83 -4.47
CA VAL A 405 21.37 13.23 -4.80
C VAL A 405 21.28 13.48 -6.31
N ALA A 406 21.81 12.58 -7.13
CA ALA A 406 21.80 12.72 -8.59
C ALA A 406 20.38 12.71 -9.17
N VAL A 407 19.48 11.86 -8.64
CA VAL A 407 18.10 11.78 -9.16
C VAL A 407 17.15 12.80 -8.56
N THR A 408 17.46 13.37 -7.38
CA THR A 408 16.56 14.28 -6.64
C THR A 408 16.09 15.48 -7.48
N PRO A 409 16.95 16.25 -8.18
CA PRO A 409 16.50 17.40 -8.96
C PRO A 409 15.48 17.02 -10.05
N SER A 410 15.75 15.95 -10.80
CA SER A 410 14.83 15.46 -11.83
C SER A 410 13.52 14.96 -11.23
N THR A 411 13.58 14.32 -10.05
CA THR A 411 12.39 13.83 -9.34
C THR A 411 11.50 15.00 -8.91
N ILE A 412 12.10 16.02 -8.29
CA ILE A 412 11.39 17.22 -7.86
C ILE A 412 10.78 17.94 -9.06
N GLN A 413 11.54 18.12 -10.15
CA GLN A 413 11.03 18.77 -11.36
C GLN A 413 9.82 18.01 -11.93
N THR A 414 9.92 16.69 -12.11
CA THR A 414 8.80 15.87 -12.61
C THR A 414 7.57 15.95 -11.72
N VAL A 415 7.74 15.96 -10.39
CA VAL A 415 6.63 16.09 -9.44
C VAL A 415 6.02 17.51 -9.47
N GLN A 416 6.84 18.55 -9.61
CA GLN A 416 6.39 19.94 -9.65
C GLN A 416 5.62 20.28 -10.93
N THR A 417 6.07 19.75 -12.07
CA THR A 417 5.43 19.97 -13.37
C THR A 417 4.40 18.89 -13.72
N ALA A 418 4.08 18.00 -12.79
CA ALA A 418 3.10 16.95 -13.01
C ALA A 418 1.73 17.57 -13.31
N SER A 419 1.13 17.14 -14.41
CA SER A 419 -0.18 17.60 -14.86
C SER A 419 -0.92 16.47 -15.56
N TYR A 420 -2.25 16.49 -15.48
CA TYR A 420 -3.10 15.53 -16.18
C TYR A 420 -3.69 16.18 -17.43
N ALA A 421 -3.04 16.00 -18.57
CA ALA A 421 -3.43 16.61 -19.84
C ALA A 421 -4.89 16.34 -20.27
N PRO A 422 -5.48 15.14 -20.03
CA PRO A 422 -6.89 14.89 -20.34
C PRO A 422 -7.85 15.84 -19.59
N ALA A 423 -7.59 16.18 -18.33
CA ALA A 423 -8.39 17.16 -17.59
C ALA A 423 -8.32 18.56 -18.21
N ALA A 424 -7.16 18.98 -18.71
CA ALA A 424 -7.04 20.28 -19.36
C ALA A 424 -7.90 20.41 -20.64
N CYS A 425 -8.19 19.30 -21.34
CA CYS A 425 -9.13 19.32 -22.47
C CYS A 425 -10.56 19.57 -21.99
N LEU A 426 -10.96 18.88 -20.93
CA LEU A 426 -12.27 19.03 -20.30
C LEU A 426 -12.47 20.44 -19.74
N ASP A 427 -11.47 20.99 -19.05
CA ASP A 427 -11.51 22.35 -18.49
C ASP A 427 -11.62 23.41 -19.60
N ARG A 428 -10.92 23.21 -20.73
CA ARG A 428 -11.03 24.10 -21.90
C ARG A 428 -12.42 24.04 -22.52
N TRP A 429 -13.00 22.85 -22.68
CA TRP A 429 -14.36 22.69 -23.20
C TRP A 429 -15.42 23.31 -22.26
N ALA A 430 -15.20 23.21 -20.94
CA ALA A 430 -16.10 23.81 -19.96
C ALA A 430 -16.08 25.35 -20.04
N GLU A 431 -14.98 25.96 -20.49
CA GLU A 431 -14.83 27.42 -20.66
C GLU A 431 -15.19 28.21 -19.38
N GLY A 432 -14.88 27.65 -18.21
CA GLY A 432 -15.19 28.27 -16.91
C GLY A 432 -16.66 28.17 -16.46
N ARG A 433 -17.53 27.50 -17.23
CA ARG A 433 -18.91 27.21 -16.83
C ARG A 433 -18.95 26.19 -15.70
N ASP A 434 -19.93 26.32 -14.81
CA ASP A 434 -20.26 25.27 -13.85
C ASP A 434 -21.01 24.15 -14.59
N VAL A 435 -20.35 23.03 -14.78
CA VAL A 435 -20.88 21.89 -15.55
C VAL A 435 -20.75 20.60 -14.76
N VAL A 436 -21.76 19.75 -14.88
CA VAL A 436 -21.79 18.42 -14.28
C VAL A 436 -21.84 17.39 -15.39
N GLY A 437 -20.89 16.47 -15.38
CA GLY A 437 -20.80 15.39 -16.36
C GLY A 437 -20.87 14.03 -15.70
N VAL A 438 -21.06 13.01 -16.52
CA VAL A 438 -20.97 11.61 -16.09
C VAL A 438 -19.98 10.82 -16.94
N GLY A 439 -19.62 9.63 -16.48
CA GLY A 439 -18.88 8.63 -17.27
C GLY A 439 -18.52 7.41 -16.42
N GLN A 440 -17.83 6.44 -17.02
CA GLN A 440 -17.48 5.19 -16.33
C GLN A 440 -16.29 5.36 -15.36
N PHE A 441 -16.20 4.43 -14.41
CA PHE A 441 -15.26 4.44 -13.27
C PHE A 441 -13.82 4.84 -13.63
N TRP A 442 -13.20 4.12 -14.58
CA TRP A 442 -11.77 4.30 -14.88
C TRP A 442 -11.46 5.62 -15.58
N THR A 443 -12.40 6.14 -16.37
CA THR A 443 -12.24 7.40 -17.10
C THR A 443 -12.57 8.60 -16.22
N VAL A 444 -13.64 8.53 -15.42
CA VAL A 444 -14.13 9.68 -14.65
C VAL A 444 -13.27 10.02 -13.45
N ARG A 445 -12.75 9.05 -12.70
CA ARG A 445 -12.07 9.34 -11.42
C ARG A 445 -10.82 10.21 -11.56
N PRO A 446 -9.89 9.98 -12.50
CA PRO A 446 -8.79 10.92 -12.71
C PRO A 446 -9.29 12.29 -13.19
N LEU A 447 -10.31 12.35 -14.06
CA LEU A 447 -10.90 13.64 -14.47
C LEU A 447 -11.51 14.39 -13.28
N ALA A 448 -12.30 13.72 -12.44
CA ALA A 448 -12.89 14.27 -11.22
C ALA A 448 -11.83 14.77 -10.22
N THR A 449 -10.65 14.14 -10.22
CA THR A 449 -9.54 14.52 -9.34
C THR A 449 -8.84 15.78 -9.85
N TYR A 450 -8.57 15.85 -11.16
CA TYR A 450 -7.64 16.82 -11.75
C TYR A 450 -8.28 17.95 -12.54
N ALA A 451 -9.57 17.84 -12.91
CA ALA A 451 -10.31 18.94 -13.54
C ALA A 451 -10.54 20.10 -12.56
N SER A 452 -10.82 21.28 -13.10
CA SER A 452 -11.10 22.48 -12.33
C SER A 452 -12.32 22.31 -11.41
N THR A 453 -12.45 23.16 -10.39
CA THR A 453 -13.52 23.04 -9.38
C THR A 453 -14.92 23.28 -9.92
N ASN A 454 -15.06 24.03 -11.02
CA ASN A 454 -16.32 24.25 -11.74
C ASN A 454 -16.74 23.07 -12.63
N VAL A 455 -15.87 22.06 -12.80
CA VAL A 455 -16.20 20.82 -13.52
C VAL A 455 -16.37 19.69 -12.52
N ARG A 456 -17.59 19.19 -12.39
CA ARG A 456 -17.91 18.06 -11.53
C ARG A 456 -18.21 16.83 -12.37
N MET A 457 -17.51 15.73 -12.08
CA MET A 457 -17.71 14.46 -12.76
C MET A 457 -18.34 13.44 -11.82
N LEU A 458 -19.40 12.79 -12.27
CA LEU A 458 -20.12 11.75 -11.54
C LEU A 458 -19.90 10.39 -12.21
N GLN A 459 -19.72 9.37 -11.38
CA GLN A 459 -19.45 8.02 -11.86
C GLN A 459 -20.74 7.25 -12.10
N VAL A 460 -20.86 6.61 -13.26
CA VAL A 460 -22.03 5.82 -13.64
C VAL A 460 -21.65 4.46 -14.21
N ARG A 461 -22.64 3.58 -14.29
CA ARG A 461 -22.59 2.35 -15.10
C ARG A 461 -22.88 2.69 -16.57
N ASP A 462 -22.77 1.67 -17.42
CA ASP A 462 -23.14 1.71 -18.84
C ASP A 462 -24.62 2.05 -19.12
N SER A 463 -25.48 1.94 -18.11
CA SER A 463 -26.90 2.28 -18.12
C SER A 463 -27.23 3.65 -17.50
N PHE A 464 -26.21 4.49 -17.25
CA PHE A 464 -26.30 5.77 -16.54
C PHE A 464 -26.83 5.72 -15.10
N GLN A 465 -27.07 4.53 -14.56
CA GLN A 465 -27.31 4.35 -13.14
C GLN A 465 -26.03 4.63 -12.35
N VAL A 466 -26.17 5.11 -11.11
CA VAL A 466 -25.03 5.30 -10.21
C VAL A 466 -24.23 4.00 -10.09
N TYR A 467 -22.90 4.12 -10.09
CA TYR A 467 -22.02 3.00 -9.77
C TYR A 467 -21.48 3.19 -8.34
N PRO A 468 -22.08 2.53 -7.32
CA PRO A 468 -21.83 2.84 -5.91
C PRO A 468 -20.58 2.13 -5.38
N TRP A 469 -19.45 2.40 -6.01
CA TRP A 469 -18.15 1.83 -5.68
C TRP A 469 -17.09 2.94 -5.69
N LEU A 470 -16.47 3.18 -4.53
CA LEU A 470 -15.45 4.21 -4.28
C LEU A 470 -15.89 5.61 -4.73
N VAL A 471 -17.14 5.99 -4.38
CA VAL A 471 -17.76 7.25 -4.79
C VAL A 471 -18.54 7.89 -3.64
N ASP A 472 -18.61 9.21 -3.60
CA ASP A 472 -19.49 9.96 -2.70
C ASP A 472 -20.90 10.08 -3.29
N LEU A 473 -21.89 9.50 -2.61
CA LEU A 473 -23.28 9.60 -3.05
C LEU A 473 -23.87 11.00 -2.76
N GLY A 474 -23.25 11.76 -1.86
CA GLY A 474 -23.64 13.14 -1.54
C GLY A 474 -23.54 14.06 -2.76
N SER A 475 -22.56 13.85 -3.64
CA SER A 475 -22.33 14.65 -4.85
C SER A 475 -23.47 14.55 -5.89
N TYR A 476 -24.30 13.51 -5.81
CA TYR A 476 -25.44 13.28 -6.69
C TYR A 476 -26.69 14.05 -6.24
N ARG A 477 -26.72 14.55 -5.01
CA ARG A 477 -27.85 15.32 -4.48
C ARG A 477 -28.03 16.60 -5.29
N ARG A 478 -29.16 16.71 -6.00
CA ARG A 478 -29.50 17.86 -6.86
C ARG A 478 -28.46 18.08 -7.98
N ALA A 479 -27.74 17.04 -8.38
CA ALA A 479 -26.90 17.12 -9.56
C ALA A 479 -27.75 17.37 -10.82
N ASP A 480 -27.18 18.10 -11.77
CA ASP A 480 -27.80 18.41 -13.06
C ASP A 480 -26.83 18.03 -14.19
N PRO A 481 -26.60 16.72 -14.41
CA PRO A 481 -25.65 16.26 -15.41
C PRO A 481 -26.12 16.62 -16.82
N SER A 482 -25.26 17.28 -17.59
CA SER A 482 -25.57 17.79 -18.92
C SER A 482 -24.68 17.23 -20.03
N PHE A 483 -23.65 16.46 -19.69
CA PHE A 483 -22.74 15.84 -20.66
C PHE A 483 -22.25 14.47 -20.21
N VAL A 484 -21.82 13.66 -21.17
CA VAL A 484 -21.25 12.33 -20.95
C VAL A 484 -19.82 12.31 -21.47
N VAL A 485 -18.91 11.78 -20.66
CA VAL A 485 -17.55 11.45 -21.07
C VAL A 485 -17.49 9.96 -21.40
N VAL A 486 -17.06 9.67 -22.63
CA VAL A 486 -16.87 8.30 -23.14
C VAL A 486 -15.39 8.08 -23.34
N GLY A 487 -14.76 7.30 -22.46
CA GLY A 487 -13.35 6.94 -22.54
C GLY A 487 -13.07 5.95 -23.67
N SER A 488 -11.87 5.98 -24.22
CA SER A 488 -11.44 5.05 -25.29
C SER A 488 -11.39 3.58 -24.87
N GLY A 489 -11.34 3.31 -23.56
CA GLY A 489 -11.39 1.97 -22.97
C GLY A 489 -12.72 1.63 -22.31
N ASP A 490 -13.69 2.54 -22.35
CA ASP A 490 -15.02 2.30 -21.77
C ASP A 490 -15.80 1.32 -22.66
N VAL A 491 -16.55 0.42 -22.02
CA VAL A 491 -17.42 -0.53 -22.73
C VAL A 491 -18.86 -0.10 -22.53
N TRP A 492 -19.50 0.35 -23.61
CA TRP A 492 -20.90 0.74 -23.65
C TRP A 492 -21.66 -0.24 -24.55
N PRO A 493 -22.37 -1.25 -23.99
CA PRO A 493 -23.08 -2.26 -24.79
C PRO A 493 -24.16 -1.66 -25.69
N THR A 494 -24.73 -0.53 -25.27
CA THR A 494 -25.63 0.30 -26.07
C THR A 494 -24.98 1.67 -26.20
N SER A 495 -24.91 2.20 -27.43
CA SER A 495 -24.24 3.47 -27.68
C SER A 495 -24.90 4.60 -26.87
N VAL A 496 -24.12 5.60 -26.49
CA VAL A 496 -24.63 6.75 -25.72
C VAL A 496 -25.70 7.50 -26.51
N GLU A 497 -25.56 7.58 -27.83
CA GLU A 497 -26.54 8.17 -28.73
C GLU A 497 -27.86 7.38 -28.78
N ASP A 498 -27.81 6.05 -28.81
CA ASP A 498 -29.03 5.23 -28.79
C ASP A 498 -29.80 5.37 -27.46
N GLN A 499 -29.08 5.59 -26.35
CA GLN A 499 -29.69 5.72 -25.02
C GLN A 499 -30.24 7.13 -24.76
N LEU A 500 -29.58 8.19 -25.24
CA LEU A 500 -29.89 9.58 -24.90
C LEU A 500 -30.37 10.43 -26.09
N GLY A 501 -30.33 9.90 -27.31
CA GLY A 501 -30.55 10.64 -28.55
C GLY A 501 -29.30 11.35 -29.05
N ALA A 502 -29.47 12.16 -30.11
CA ALA A 502 -28.39 12.93 -30.71
C ALA A 502 -27.85 14.01 -29.74
N PRO A 503 -26.53 14.11 -29.53
CA PRO A 503 -25.94 15.17 -28.73
C PRO A 503 -26.01 16.51 -29.48
N THR A 504 -25.94 17.61 -28.73
CA THR A 504 -25.79 18.97 -29.29
C THR A 504 -24.43 19.12 -29.97
N SER A 505 -23.38 18.54 -29.39
CA SER A 505 -22.04 18.52 -29.96
C SER A 505 -21.20 17.38 -29.39
N VAL A 506 -20.17 16.98 -30.13
CA VAL A 506 -19.15 16.03 -29.66
C VAL A 506 -17.79 16.70 -29.76
N THR A 507 -17.04 16.73 -28.66
CA THR A 507 -15.67 17.25 -28.60
C THR A 507 -14.69 16.12 -28.35
N HIS A 508 -13.71 15.96 -29.23
CA HIS A 508 -12.71 14.90 -29.12
C HIS A 508 -11.53 15.35 -28.25
N CYS A 509 -11.30 14.61 -27.16
CA CYS A 509 -10.15 14.79 -26.27
C CYS A 509 -9.20 13.59 -26.37
N THR A 510 -7.97 13.76 -25.87
CA THR A 510 -7.02 12.64 -25.82
C THR A 510 -7.50 11.60 -24.79
N GLY A 511 -7.94 10.44 -25.29
CA GLY A 511 -8.36 9.29 -24.48
C GLY A 511 -9.85 9.26 -24.11
N PHE A 512 -10.63 10.26 -24.50
CA PHE A 512 -12.08 10.29 -24.30
C PHE A 512 -12.77 11.31 -25.21
N ASP A 513 -14.08 11.16 -25.41
CA ASP A 513 -14.94 12.12 -26.08
C ASP A 513 -15.93 12.74 -25.11
N ILE A 514 -16.23 14.03 -25.29
CA ILE A 514 -17.26 14.76 -24.56
C ILE A 514 -18.50 14.85 -25.43
N TRP A 515 -19.59 14.23 -24.99
CA TRP A 515 -20.89 14.24 -25.62
C TRP A 515 -21.80 15.21 -24.87
N ASP A 516 -22.02 16.40 -25.45
CA ASP A 516 -22.81 17.46 -24.82
C ASP A 516 -24.30 17.27 -25.10
N TYR A 517 -25.09 17.18 -24.05
CA TYR A 517 -26.55 17.02 -24.09
C TYR A 517 -27.29 18.24 -23.54
N ALA A 518 -26.60 19.33 -23.21
CA ALA A 518 -27.23 20.54 -22.69
C ALA A 518 -28.35 21.02 -23.64
N GLY A 519 -29.54 21.24 -23.07
CA GLY A 519 -30.72 21.69 -23.82
C GLY A 519 -31.48 20.60 -24.59
N THR A 520 -31.04 19.33 -24.52
CA THR A 520 -31.69 18.20 -25.21
C THR A 520 -32.63 17.41 -24.28
N ALA A 521 -33.48 16.56 -24.85
CA ALA A 521 -34.22 15.55 -24.09
C ALA A 521 -33.28 14.54 -23.40
N GLY A 522 -32.11 14.26 -24.00
CA GLY A 522 -31.08 13.39 -23.45
C GLY A 522 -30.57 13.84 -22.07
N ALA A 523 -30.36 15.14 -21.86
CA ALA A 523 -29.97 15.67 -20.54
C ALA A 523 -31.04 15.43 -19.47
N THR A 524 -32.33 15.50 -19.84
CA THR A 524 -33.42 15.20 -18.89
C THR A 524 -33.43 13.72 -18.52
N THR A 525 -33.28 12.84 -19.50
CA THR A 525 -33.17 11.38 -19.28
C THR A 525 -31.96 11.04 -18.42
N LEU A 526 -30.81 11.62 -18.73
CA LEU A 526 -29.56 11.43 -18.01
C LEU A 526 -29.70 11.86 -16.55
N ARG A 527 -30.18 13.07 -16.29
CA ARG A 527 -30.45 13.57 -14.93
C ARG A 527 -31.35 12.62 -14.16
N LYS A 528 -32.46 12.20 -14.77
CA LYS A 528 -33.41 11.28 -14.15
C LYS A 528 -32.72 9.97 -13.75
N GLN A 529 -32.06 9.30 -14.69
CA GLN A 529 -31.41 8.02 -14.45
C GLN A 529 -30.32 8.11 -13.36
N VAL A 530 -29.49 9.15 -13.40
CA VAL A 530 -28.38 9.34 -12.47
C VAL A 530 -28.87 9.69 -11.07
N VAL A 531 -29.74 10.70 -10.96
CA VAL A 531 -30.17 11.24 -9.66
C VAL A 531 -31.16 10.31 -8.98
N ASP A 532 -32.10 9.71 -9.71
CA ASP A 532 -33.09 8.81 -9.13
C ASP A 532 -32.43 7.51 -8.63
N SER A 533 -31.51 6.94 -9.42
CA SER A 533 -30.77 5.74 -8.99
C SER A 533 -29.85 6.03 -7.80
N ALA A 534 -29.19 7.18 -7.76
CA ALA A 534 -28.40 7.60 -6.60
C ALA A 534 -29.28 7.81 -5.35
N ALA A 535 -30.47 8.38 -5.49
CA ALA A 535 -31.40 8.54 -4.39
C ALA A 535 -31.86 7.19 -3.83
N GLU A 536 -32.09 6.19 -4.69
CA GLU A 536 -32.44 4.84 -4.24
C GLU A 536 -31.29 4.17 -3.49
N VAL A 537 -30.09 4.15 -4.07
CA VAL A 537 -28.92 3.53 -3.43
C VAL A 537 -28.58 4.20 -2.09
N ARG A 538 -28.77 5.51 -1.96
CA ARG A 538 -28.61 6.22 -0.69
C ARG A 538 -29.60 5.74 0.38
N ARG A 539 -30.88 5.57 0.01
CA ARG A 539 -31.91 5.04 0.92
C ARG A 539 -31.58 3.62 1.37
N GLU A 540 -31.18 2.76 0.43
CA GLU A 540 -30.78 1.37 0.73
C GLU A 540 -29.61 1.31 1.71
N ARG A 541 -28.68 2.27 1.64
CA ARG A 541 -27.51 2.37 2.52
C ARG A 541 -27.79 3.05 3.86
N GLY A 542 -28.93 3.73 4.01
CA GLY A 542 -29.30 4.44 5.24
C GLY A 542 -28.71 5.86 5.36
N PHE A 543 -28.53 6.56 4.24
CA PHE A 543 -28.10 7.97 4.17
C PHE A 543 -29.24 8.97 3.95
#